data_AF-A0A0C2G9N8-F1
#
_entry.id   AF-A0A0C2G9N8-F1
#
_cell.length_a   1.000
_cell.length_b   1.000
_cell.length_c   1.000
_cell.angle_alpha   90.00
_cell.angle_beta   90.00
_cell.angle_gamma   90.00
#
_symmetry.space_group_name_H-M   'P 1'
#
loop_
_entity.id
_entity.type
_entity.pdbx_description
1 polymer ?
#
loop_
_entity_poly.entity_id
_entity_poly.type
_entity_poly.pdbx_seq_one_letter_code
_entity_poly.pdbx_strand_id
1 'polypeptide(L)'
;MENCQLTIVSSFDIVDVISEETQGKRLYKVTLDGRMLKTQGGNVLQIESEPLALAIAEEWASQEQQLHMGHMRLTGLAFTAQDNPLHLTR
;
A
#
# COMPACT_ATOMS: atom_id res chain seq x y z
N MET A 1 -9.94 27.72 -8.66
CA MET A 1 -9.32 26.52 -9.24
C MET A 1 -9.47 25.43 -8.19
N GLU A 2 -10.46 24.58 -8.40
CA GLU A 2 -11.00 23.67 -7.40
C GLU A 2 -10.01 22.53 -7.11
N ASN A 3 -9.44 22.53 -5.92
CA ASN A 3 -8.75 21.35 -5.39
C ASN A 3 -9.83 20.31 -5.07
N CYS A 4 -10.09 19.39 -6.02
CA CYS A 4 -10.78 18.14 -5.75
C CYS A 4 -9.92 17.28 -4.81
N GLN A 5 -9.91 17.59 -3.52
CA GLN A 5 -9.54 16.63 -2.50
C GLN A 5 -10.66 15.59 -2.46
N LEU A 6 -10.44 14.46 -3.15
CA LEU A 6 -11.20 13.24 -2.89
C LEU A 6 -11.06 12.93 -1.40
N THR A 7 -12.05 13.35 -0.62
CA THR A 7 -12.14 13.04 0.81
C THR A 7 -12.74 11.65 0.88
N ILE A 8 -11.92 10.63 0.61
CA ILE A 8 -12.27 9.26 0.95
C ILE A 8 -12.12 9.20 2.48
N VAL A 9 -13.25 9.31 3.18
CA VAL A 9 -13.35 8.99 4.61
C VAL A 9 -13.14 7.47 4.72
N SER A 10 -11.90 7.06 4.93
CA SER A 10 -11.55 5.67 5.20
C SER A 10 -10.81 5.61 6.50
N SER A 11 -11.55 5.44 7.59
CA SER A 11 -11.00 5.03 8.88
C SER A 11 -10.82 3.51 8.77
N PHE A 12 -9.57 3.05 8.64
CA PHE A 12 -9.26 1.63 8.70
C PHE A 12 -9.01 1.29 10.18
N ASP A 13 -9.76 0.34 10.71
CA ASP A 13 -9.70 0.01 12.14
C ASP A 13 -8.64 -1.06 12.42
N ILE A 14 -8.33 -1.91 11.43
CA ILE A 14 -7.36 -3.01 11.55
C ILE A 14 -6.39 -3.01 10.38
N VAL A 15 -5.10 -2.95 10.68
CA VAL A 15 -4.01 -3.09 9.68
C VAL A 15 -3.10 -4.24 10.09
N ASP A 16 -2.96 -5.23 9.22
CA ASP A 16 -2.09 -6.39 9.44
C ASP A 16 -1.12 -6.60 8.27
N VAL A 17 -0.01 -7.30 8.56
CA VAL A 17 0.95 -7.75 7.55
C VAL A 17 0.95 -9.28 7.52
N ILE A 18 0.69 -9.85 6.35
CA ILE A 18 0.75 -11.30 6.12
C ILE A 18 2.00 -11.65 5.31
N SER A 19 2.65 -12.75 5.67
CA SER A 19 3.78 -13.31 4.90
C SER A 19 3.32 -14.51 4.07
N GLU A 20 3.73 -14.54 2.81
CA GLU A 20 3.47 -15.63 1.87
C GLU A 20 4.78 -16.07 1.22
N GLU A 21 5.00 -17.38 1.13
CA GLU A 21 6.17 -17.94 0.44
C GLU A 21 5.73 -18.44 -0.94
N THR A 22 6.28 -17.82 -1.99
CA THR A 22 6.00 -18.19 -3.39
C THR A 22 7.31 -18.50 -4.08
N GLN A 23 7.45 -19.73 -4.58
CA GLN A 23 8.62 -20.17 -5.38
C GLN A 23 9.98 -19.85 -4.72
N GLY A 24 10.08 -20.00 -3.39
CA GLY A 24 11.31 -19.73 -2.63
C GLY A 24 11.60 -18.24 -2.36
N LYS A 25 10.70 -17.34 -2.75
CA LYS A 25 10.70 -15.93 -2.35
C LYS A 25 9.67 -15.69 -1.26
N ARG A 26 10.07 -14.97 -0.22
CA ARG A 26 9.16 -14.51 0.84
C ARG A 26 8.60 -13.15 0.45
N LEU A 27 7.28 -13.07 0.39
CA LEU A 27 6.52 -11.88 0.04
C LEU A 27 5.66 -11.48 1.24
N TYR A 28 5.46 -10.18 1.38
CA TYR A 28 4.65 -9.58 2.43
C TYR A 28 3.51 -8.82 1.75
N LYS A 29 2.30 -8.95 2.30
CA LYS A 29 1.11 -8.24 1.85
C LYS A 29 0.51 -7.53 3.05
N VAL A 30 -0.06 -6.35 2.81
CA VAL A 30 -0.74 -5.56 3.84
C VAL A 30 -2.25 -5.77 3.69
N THR A 31 -2.94 -5.95 4.81
CA THR A 31 -4.41 -6.04 4.85
C THR A 31 -4.99 -4.91 5.68
N LEU A 32 -6.05 -4.28 5.16
CA LEU A 32 -6.82 -3.24 5.81
C LEU A 32 -8.25 -3.78 6.04
N ASP A 33 -8.69 -3.84 7.29
CA ASP A 33 -9.99 -4.41 7.70
C ASP A 33 -10.25 -5.80 7.09
N GLY A 34 -9.21 -6.64 7.06
CA GLY A 34 -9.27 -7.98 6.48
C GLY A 34 -9.28 -8.02 4.94
N ARG A 35 -9.14 -6.89 4.26
CA ARG A 35 -9.04 -6.82 2.79
C ARG A 35 -7.59 -6.58 2.36
N MET A 36 -7.14 -7.29 1.35
CA MET A 36 -5.80 -7.08 0.77
C MET A 36 -5.68 -5.67 0.20
N LEU A 37 -4.62 -4.97 0.57
CA LEU A 37 -4.27 -3.68 0.00
C LEU A 37 -3.98 -3.83 -1.49
N LYS A 38 -4.64 -3.00 -2.31
CA LYS A 38 -4.48 -3.00 -3.76
C LYS A 38 -3.81 -1.72 -4.24
N THR A 39 -3.01 -1.89 -5.26
CA THR A 39 -2.41 -0.85 -6.08
C THR A 39 -3.48 -0.16 -6.94
N GLN A 40 -3.13 0.97 -7.56
CA GLN A 40 -4.04 1.65 -8.48
C GLN A 40 -4.25 0.87 -9.79
N GLY A 41 -3.33 -0.03 -10.13
CA GLY A 41 -3.51 -1.04 -11.18
C GLY A 41 -4.49 -2.17 -10.81
N GLY A 42 -5.03 -2.20 -9.58
CA GLY A 42 -5.98 -3.22 -9.12
C GLY A 42 -5.32 -4.53 -8.64
N ASN A 43 -3.98 -4.61 -8.68
CA ASN A 43 -3.21 -5.75 -8.20
C ASN A 43 -2.99 -5.67 -6.69
N VAL A 44 -2.92 -6.82 -6.01
CA VAL A 44 -2.55 -6.87 -4.59
C VAL A 44 -1.10 -6.42 -4.42
N LEU A 45 -0.84 -5.50 -3.48
CA LEU A 45 0.51 -5.04 -3.16
C LEU A 45 1.35 -6.21 -2.61
N GLN A 46 2.49 -6.48 -3.24
CA GLN A 46 3.43 -7.52 -2.85
C GLN A 46 4.81 -6.91 -2.61
N ILE A 47 5.36 -7.13 -1.42
CA ILE A 47 6.62 -6.52 -0.98
C ILE A 47 7.59 -7.63 -0.61
N GLU A 48 8.83 -7.59 -1.11
CA GLU A 48 9.86 -8.60 -0.78
C GLU A 48 10.53 -8.35 0.60
N SER A 49 10.37 -7.14 1.16
CA SER A 49 10.99 -6.68 2.40
C SER A 49 9.96 -6.52 3.54
N GLU A 50 10.18 -7.24 4.63
CA GLU A 50 9.36 -7.16 5.85
C GLU A 50 9.31 -5.75 6.46
N PRO A 51 10.44 -5.06 6.72
CA PRO A 51 10.39 -3.72 7.32
C PRO A 51 9.71 -2.70 6.41
N LEU A 52 9.78 -2.89 5.08
CA LEU A 52 9.06 -2.03 4.14
C LEU A 52 7.54 -2.26 4.22
N ALA A 53 7.10 -3.52 4.36
CA ALA A 53 5.69 -3.84 4.55
C ALA A 53 5.14 -3.29 5.86
N LEU A 54 5.91 -3.38 6.95
CA LEU A 54 5.56 -2.79 8.24
C LEU A 54 5.48 -1.26 8.18
N ALA A 55 6.44 -0.60 7.52
CA ALA A 55 6.40 0.85 7.37
C ALA A 55 5.19 1.32 6.55
N ILE A 56 4.81 0.58 5.50
CA ILE A 56 3.59 0.85 4.73
C ILE A 56 2.36 0.62 5.61
N ALA A 57 2.29 -0.49 6.35
CA ALA A 57 1.20 -0.74 7.29
C ALA A 57 1.03 0.42 8.29
N GLU A 58 2.12 0.95 8.83
CA GLU A 58 2.12 2.12 9.72
C GLU A 58 1.65 3.40 9.01
N GLU A 59 2.05 3.63 7.75
CA GLU A 59 1.52 4.75 6.95
C GLU A 59 0.00 4.68 6.80
N TRP A 60 -0.58 3.48 6.70
CA TRP A 60 -2.03 3.29 6.62
C TRP A 60 -2.71 3.37 7.99
N ALA A 61 -2.10 2.81 9.04
CA ALA A 61 -2.62 2.84 10.41
C ALA A 61 -2.63 4.25 11.02
N SER A 62 -1.73 5.12 10.57
CA SER A 62 -1.68 6.53 10.98
C SER A 62 -2.64 7.45 10.23
N GLN A 63 -3.44 6.92 9.29
CA GLN A 63 -4.48 7.69 8.62
C GLN A 63 -5.70 7.82 9.53
N GLU A 64 -6.13 9.06 9.76
CA GLU A 64 -7.29 9.35 10.58
C GLU A 64 -8.55 9.47 9.69
N GLN A 65 -9.36 10.51 9.87
CA GLN A 65 -10.63 10.70 9.15
C GLN A 65 -10.43 10.96 7.65
N GLN A 66 -9.25 11.42 7.23
CA GLN A 66 -8.94 11.75 5.85
C GLN A 66 -7.64 11.09 5.40
N LEU A 67 -7.65 10.50 4.20
CA LEU A 67 -6.45 9.98 3.57
C LEU A 67 -5.54 11.12 3.10
N HIS A 68 -4.43 11.30 3.80
CA HIS A 68 -3.41 12.27 3.45
C HIS A 68 -2.31 11.62 2.60
N MET A 69 -2.49 11.65 1.27
CA MET A 69 -1.49 11.08 0.34
C MET A 69 -0.07 11.61 0.55
N GLY A 70 0.09 12.83 1.08
CA GLY A 70 1.40 13.40 1.41
C GLY A 70 2.17 12.64 2.51
N HIS A 71 1.48 11.87 3.35
CA HIS A 71 2.04 11.04 4.42
C HIS A 71 2.28 9.58 3.98
N MET A 72 1.85 9.20 2.77
CA MET A 72 1.90 7.83 2.27
C MET A 72 2.96 7.67 1.17
N ARG A 73 4.16 8.18 1.42
CA ARG A 73 5.21 8.27 0.39
C ARG A 73 5.75 6.90 0.03
N LEU A 74 5.93 6.01 1.01
CA LEU A 74 6.40 4.65 0.76
C LEU A 74 5.34 3.86 -0.01
N THR A 75 4.08 4.00 0.37
CA THR A 75 2.94 3.40 -0.35
C THR A 75 2.91 3.85 -1.81
N GLY A 76 3.04 5.15 -2.08
CA GLY A 76 3.05 5.68 -3.44
C GLY A 76 4.22 5.17 -4.29
N LEU A 77 5.42 5.10 -3.70
CA LEU A 77 6.60 4.52 -4.36
C LEU A 77 6.43 3.02 -4.64
N ALA A 78 5.90 2.26 -3.67
CA ALA A 78 5.68 0.83 -3.82
C ALA A 78 4.62 0.53 -4.90
N PHE A 79 3.54 1.30 -4.95
CA PHE A 79 2.54 1.20 -6.01
C PHE A 79 3.15 1.47 -7.38
N THR A 80 3.92 2.54 -7.51
CA THR A 80 4.57 2.90 -8.78
C THR A 80 5.57 1.83 -9.22
N ALA A 81 6.37 1.30 -8.28
CA ALA A 81 7.36 0.27 -8.55
C ALA A 81 6.71 -1.05 -9.01
N GLN A 82 5.58 -1.43 -8.40
CA GLN A 82 4.87 -2.66 -8.73
C GLN A 82 4.06 -2.54 -10.02
N ASP A 83 3.28 -1.47 -10.18
CA ASP A 83 2.48 -1.26 -11.38
C ASP A 83 3.36 -0.99 -12.60
N ASN A 84 4.57 -0.44 -12.39
CA ASN A 84 5.54 -0.09 -13.42
C ASN A 84 4.88 0.49 -14.69
N PRO A 85 4.18 1.63 -14.58
CA PRO A 85 3.38 2.18 -15.68
C PRO A 85 4.21 2.55 -16.93
N LEU A 86 5.53 2.71 -16.76
CA LEU A 86 6.46 3.02 -17.85
C LEU A 86 7.04 1.75 -18.49
N HIS A 87 6.69 0.55 -17.99
CA HIS A 87 7.22 -0.74 -18.41
C HIS A 87 8.74 -0.78 -18.53
N LEU A 88 9.43 0.00 -17.69
CA LEU A 88 10.89 0.05 -17.69
C LEU A 88 11.39 -1.25 -17.10
N THR A 89 12.04 -2.06 -17.92
CA THR A 89 12.78 -3.24 -17.47
C THR A 89 14.20 -2.83 -17.10
N ARG A 90 14.74 -3.49 -16.08
CA ARG A 90 16.10 -3.29 -15.59
C ARG A 90 17.07 -4.22 -16.30
#